data_AF-A0A127SS87-F1
#
_entry.id   AF-A0A127SS87-F1
#
_cell.length_a   1.000
_cell.length_b   1.000
_cell.length_c   1.000
_cell.angle_alpha   90.00
_cell.angle_beta   90.00
_cell.angle_gamma   90.00
#
_symmetry.space_group_name_H-M   'P 1'
#
loop_
_entity.id
_entity.type
_entity.pdbx_description
1 polymer ?
#
loop_
_entity_poly.entity_id
_entity_poly.type
_entity_poly.pdbx_seq_one_letter_code
_entity_poly.pdbx_strand_id
1 'polypeptide(L)'
;MVEKILIYERDAFFALNGSDSAFLDRFMWIFTGKAVWLPLAFLILLVLIYKKNWRESLLILLAIVLVVTLCDQFASHVCKPVFTRFRPTHHPDFMDQVKTVFGYRGGLYGFISSHAANAFGFATLMALIMRDKLFGWTIFFWAVLTAYTRVYLGVHFISD
;
A
#
# COMPACT_ATOMS: atom_id res chain seq x y z
N MET A 1 -7.52 5.15 20.86
CA MET A 1 -7.64 6.45 20.16
C MET A 1 -8.05 6.24 18.70
N VAL A 2 -7.31 5.42 17.96
CA VAL A 2 -7.64 5.07 16.55
C VAL A 2 -9.02 4.42 16.42
N GLU A 3 -9.43 3.59 17.38
CA GLU A 3 -10.77 2.97 17.42
C GLU A 3 -11.93 3.98 17.36
N LYS A 4 -11.74 5.20 17.89
CA LYS A 4 -12.79 6.23 17.85
C LYS A 4 -13.06 6.74 16.43
N ILE A 5 -12.08 6.61 15.52
CA ILE A 5 -12.21 6.97 14.10
C ILE A 5 -13.14 6.00 13.38
N LEU A 6 -13.20 4.75 13.87
CA LEU A 6 -13.95 3.67 13.24
C LEU A 6 -15.43 4.01 13.06
N ILE A 7 -16.03 4.71 14.02
CA ILE A 7 -17.44 5.13 13.98
C ILE A 7 -17.72 6.00 12.75
N TYR A 8 -16.76 6.84 12.36
CA TYR A 8 -16.91 7.77 11.24
C TYR A 8 -16.52 7.15 9.89
N GLU A 9 -15.56 6.21 9.87
CA GLU A 9 -15.09 5.60 8.63
C GLU A 9 -15.82 4.30 8.26
N ARG A 10 -16.63 3.72 9.16
CA ARG A 10 -17.28 2.42 8.95
C ARG A 10 -18.08 2.35 7.65
N ASP A 11 -19.00 3.29 7.45
CA ASP A 11 -19.90 3.25 6.29
C ASP A 11 -19.12 3.52 4.99
N ALA A 12 -18.13 4.41 5.06
CA ALA A 12 -17.22 4.66 3.95
C ALA A 12 -16.37 3.41 3.63
N PHE A 13 -15.89 2.69 4.64
CA PHE A 13 -15.15 1.45 4.46
C PHE A 13 -16.01 0.40 3.76
N PHE A 14 -17.24 0.17 4.23
CA PHE A 14 -18.12 -0.82 3.59
C PHE A 14 -18.54 -0.44 2.18
N ALA A 15 -18.66 0.86 1.87
CA ALA A 15 -18.89 1.33 0.51
C ALA A 15 -17.72 1.03 -0.45
N LEU A 16 -16.50 0.93 0.08
CA LEU A 16 -15.27 0.68 -0.68
C LEU A 16 -14.80 -0.79 -0.61
N ASN A 17 -15.32 -1.58 0.31
CA ASN A 17 -14.89 -2.95 0.57
C ASN A 17 -15.54 -3.94 -0.40
N GLY A 18 -14.71 -4.59 -1.21
CA GLY A 18 -15.11 -5.60 -2.18
C GLY A 18 -16.03 -5.07 -3.28
N SER A 19 -16.42 -5.97 -4.17
CA SER A 19 -17.51 -5.74 -5.11
C SER A 19 -18.15 -7.09 -5.45
N ASP A 20 -19.25 -7.08 -6.19
CA ASP A 20 -19.87 -8.31 -6.70
C ASP A 20 -19.27 -8.74 -8.06
N SER A 21 -18.23 -8.05 -8.53
CA SER A 21 -17.58 -8.31 -9.81
C SER A 21 -16.31 -9.15 -9.65
N ALA A 22 -16.36 -10.37 -10.15
CA ALA A 22 -15.20 -11.27 -10.20
C ALA A 22 -14.01 -10.69 -11.01
N PHE A 23 -14.27 -9.77 -11.94
CA PHE A 23 -13.22 -9.07 -12.68
C PHE A 23 -12.46 -8.09 -11.76
N LEU A 24 -13.20 -7.26 -11.01
CA LEU A 24 -12.60 -6.29 -10.09
C LEU A 24 -11.84 -7.00 -8.97
N ASP A 25 -12.39 -8.10 -8.44
CA ASP A 25 -11.71 -8.90 -7.41
C ASP A 25 -10.36 -9.43 -7.88
N ARG A 26 -10.30 -10.01 -9.10
CA ARG A 26 -9.04 -10.45 -9.69
C ARG A 26 -8.09 -9.29 -9.97
N PHE A 27 -8.59 -8.18 -10.48
CA PHE A 27 -7.78 -7.00 -10.75
C PHE A 27 -7.13 -6.47 -9.46
N MET A 28 -7.92 -6.26 -8.40
CA MET A 28 -7.43 -5.76 -7.11
C MET A 28 -6.45 -6.75 -6.46
N TRP A 29 -6.72 -8.06 -6.59
CA TRP A 29 -5.83 -9.10 -6.11
C TRP A 29 -4.46 -9.09 -6.81
N ILE A 30 -4.45 -8.99 -8.14
CA ILE A 30 -3.21 -8.91 -8.92
C ILE A 30 -2.49 -7.59 -8.60
N PHE A 31 -3.22 -6.48 -8.53
CA PHE A 31 -2.66 -5.15 -8.32
C PHE A 31 -1.97 -4.99 -6.97
N THR A 32 -2.55 -5.53 -5.89
CA THR A 32 -1.86 -5.52 -4.58
C THR A 32 -0.63 -6.43 -4.56
N GLY A 33 -0.50 -7.37 -5.51
CA GLY A 33 0.53 -8.38 -5.52
C GLY A 33 1.90 -7.83 -5.87
N LYS A 34 2.95 -8.53 -5.41
CA LYS A 34 4.35 -8.19 -5.72
C LYS A 34 4.65 -8.18 -7.22
N ALA A 35 3.88 -8.92 -8.01
CA ALA A 35 4.03 -8.99 -9.46
C ALA A 35 3.89 -7.62 -10.15
N VAL A 36 3.01 -6.74 -9.66
CA VAL A 36 2.81 -5.41 -10.26
C VAL A 36 3.96 -4.45 -9.96
N TRP A 37 4.73 -4.72 -8.91
CA TRP A 37 5.95 -3.97 -8.63
C TRP A 37 7.09 -4.31 -9.60
N LEU A 38 7.09 -5.49 -10.23
CA LEU A 38 8.17 -5.90 -11.13
C LEU A 38 8.24 -5.06 -12.41
N PRO A 39 7.14 -4.84 -13.17
CA PRO A 39 7.15 -3.92 -14.31
C PRO A 39 7.56 -2.49 -13.93
N LEU A 40 7.09 -2.00 -12.78
CA LEU A 40 7.42 -0.66 -12.29
C LEU A 40 8.91 -0.53 -11.97
N ALA A 41 9.47 -1.52 -11.26
CA ALA A 41 10.89 -1.59 -10.95
C ALA A 41 11.74 -1.69 -12.22
N PHE A 42 11.32 -2.50 -13.20
CA PHE A 42 12.00 -2.63 -14.47
C PHE A 42 12.01 -1.31 -15.27
N LEU A 43 10.86 -0.64 -15.38
CA LEU A 43 10.76 0.64 -16.09
C LEU A 43 11.62 1.72 -15.41
N ILE A 44 11.63 1.77 -14.08
CA ILE A 44 12.47 2.72 -13.35
C ILE A 44 13.95 2.39 -13.55
N LEU A 45 14.35 1.12 -13.52
CA LEU A 45 15.72 0.72 -13.80
C LEU A 45 16.17 1.16 -15.20
N LEU A 46 15.32 0.99 -16.23
CA LEU A 46 15.60 1.46 -17.58
C LEU A 46 15.78 2.99 -17.63
N VAL A 47 14.89 3.74 -16.99
CA VAL A 47 14.98 5.20 -16.93
C VAL A 47 16.26 5.65 -16.22
N LEU A 48 16.66 4.96 -15.14
CA LEU A 48 17.89 5.24 -14.42
C LEU A 48 19.12 4.94 -15.28
N ILE A 49 19.17 3.80 -15.97
CA ILE A 49 20.28 3.47 -16.88
C ILE A 49 20.38 4.47 -18.03
N TYR A 50 19.24 4.93 -18.56
CA TYR A 50 19.21 5.87 -19.70
C TYR A 50 19.57 7.30 -19.30
N LYS A 51 19.10 7.78 -18.14
CA LYS A 51 19.23 9.19 -17.72
C LYS A 51 20.33 9.46 -16.70
N LYS A 52 20.89 8.42 -16.05
CA LYS A 52 21.78 8.57 -14.89
C LYS A 52 23.05 7.73 -15.06
N ASN A 53 24.12 8.22 -14.45
CA ASN A 53 25.38 7.49 -14.36
C ASN A 53 25.22 6.25 -13.48
N TRP A 54 25.98 5.18 -13.74
CA TRP A 54 25.89 3.93 -12.99
C TRP A 54 26.06 4.10 -11.47
N ARG A 55 26.90 5.05 -11.04
CA ARG A 55 27.10 5.39 -9.61
C ARG A 55 25.85 6.01 -8.99
N GLU A 56 25.20 6.93 -9.71
CA GLU A 56 23.95 7.56 -9.26
C GLU A 56 22.83 6.53 -9.22
N SER A 57 22.72 5.68 -10.25
CA SER A 57 21.74 4.59 -10.30
C SER A 57 21.90 3.63 -9.13
N LEU A 58 23.14 3.29 -8.75
CA LEU A 58 23.43 2.44 -7.59
C LEU A 58 22.98 3.12 -6.27
N LEU A 59 23.28 4.41 -6.10
CA LEU A 59 22.85 5.16 -4.91
C LEU A 59 21.32 5.26 -4.83
N ILE A 60 20.64 5.46 -5.97
CA ILE A 60 19.18 5.52 -6.03
C ILE A 60 18.58 4.15 -5.68
N LEU A 61 19.12 3.06 -6.21
CA LEU A 61 18.67 1.71 -5.86
C LEU A 61 18.85 1.42 -4.36
N LEU A 62 19.99 1.81 -3.79
CA LEU A 62 20.24 1.70 -2.36
C LEU A 62 19.23 2.52 -1.55
N ALA A 63 18.95 3.76 -1.98
CA ALA A 63 17.96 4.62 -1.33
C ALA A 63 16.54 4.03 -1.40
N ILE A 64 16.15 3.41 -2.52
CA ILE A 64 14.86 2.73 -2.66
C ILE A 64 14.75 1.57 -1.66
N VAL A 65 15.76 0.70 -1.61
CA VAL A 65 15.80 -0.43 -0.67
C VAL A 65 15.73 0.09 0.76
N LEU A 66 16.50 1.13 1.09
CA LEU A 66 16.51 1.73 2.42
C LEU A 66 15.14 2.33 2.80
N VAL A 67 14.51 3.09 1.92
CA VAL A 67 13.19 3.70 2.19
C VAL A 67 12.13 2.62 2.37
N VAL A 68 12.07 1.62 1.48
CA VAL A 68 11.08 0.54 1.59
C VAL A 68 11.29 -0.29 2.86
N THR A 69 12.54 -0.60 3.20
CA THR A 69 12.84 -1.34 4.45
C THR A 69 12.50 -0.51 5.68
N LEU A 70 12.85 0.78 5.73
CA LEU A 70 12.51 1.65 6.85
C LEU A 70 10.99 1.80 7.00
N CYS A 71 10.25 2.02 5.91
CA CYS A 71 8.80 2.10 5.93
C CYS A 71 8.17 0.79 6.43
N ASP A 72 8.62 -0.37 5.93
CA ASP A 72 8.10 -1.66 6.34
C ASP A 72 8.40 -1.98 7.81
N GLN A 73 9.63 -1.74 8.25
CA GLN A 73 10.06 -1.98 9.62
C GLN A 73 9.35 -1.06 10.60
N PHE A 74 9.21 0.23 10.26
CA PHE A 74 8.48 1.17 11.08
C PHE A 74 7.00 0.78 11.20
N ALA A 75 6.33 0.46 10.09
CA ALA A 75 4.94 0.02 10.10
C ALA A 75 4.77 -1.29 10.89
N SER A 76 5.64 -2.27 10.67
CA SER A 76 5.46 -3.63 11.20
C SER A 76 5.92 -3.81 12.65
N HIS A 77 7.04 -3.19 13.04
CA HIS A 77 7.66 -3.39 14.36
C HIS A 77 7.42 -2.24 15.33
N VAL A 78 7.12 -1.04 14.83
CA VAL A 78 6.82 0.12 15.70
C VAL A 78 5.31 0.33 15.78
N CYS A 79 4.64 0.58 14.66
CA CYS A 79 3.23 0.95 14.69
C CYS A 79 2.31 -0.21 15.11
N LYS A 80 2.42 -1.39 14.47
CA LYS A 80 1.51 -2.51 14.76
C LYS A 80 1.51 -2.94 16.23
N PRO A 81 2.66 -3.06 16.93
CA PRO A 81 2.68 -3.39 18.36
C PRO A 81 2.23 -2.25 19.27
N VAL A 82 2.40 -0.98 18.85
CA VAL A 82 2.00 0.19 19.67
C VAL A 82 0.48 0.41 19.63
N PHE A 83 -0.13 0.29 18.45
CA PHE A 83 -1.55 0.60 18.27
C PHE A 83 -2.45 -0.64 18.45
N THR A 84 -1.92 -1.84 18.19
CA THR A 84 -2.63 -3.13 18.31
C THR A 84 -4.04 -3.10 17.73
N ARG A 85 -4.23 -2.35 16.63
CA ARG A 85 -5.53 -2.20 15.98
C ARG A 85 -5.82 -3.43 15.14
N PHE A 86 -6.92 -4.13 15.43
CA PHE A 86 -7.37 -5.26 14.62
C PHE A 86 -7.67 -4.82 13.19
N ARG A 87 -7.40 -5.70 12.23
CA ARG A 87 -7.86 -5.49 10.85
C ARG A 87 -9.38 -5.65 10.76
N PRO A 88 -10.04 -5.09 9.73
CA PRO A 88 -11.48 -5.29 9.54
C PRO A 88 -11.85 -6.79 9.53
N THR A 89 -11.04 -7.63 8.89
CA THR A 89 -11.19 -9.09 8.81
C THR A 89 -11.13 -9.84 10.14
N HIS A 90 -10.59 -9.23 11.20
CA HIS A 90 -10.45 -9.84 12.52
C HIS A 90 -11.19 -9.06 13.60
N HIS A 91 -11.89 -7.99 13.23
CA HIS A 91 -12.56 -7.14 14.19
C HIS A 91 -13.86 -7.83 14.67
N PRO A 92 -14.06 -8.03 16.00
CA PRO A 92 -15.22 -8.74 16.55
C PRO A 92 -16.56 -8.27 16.00
N ASP A 93 -16.73 -6.95 15.86
CA ASP A 93 -18.00 -6.36 15.44
C ASP A 93 -18.25 -6.38 13.91
N PHE A 94 -17.21 -6.60 13.08
CA PHE A 94 -17.30 -6.40 11.63
C PHE A 94 -16.84 -7.58 10.80
N MET A 95 -16.16 -8.58 11.38
CA MET A 95 -15.51 -9.65 10.61
C MET A 95 -16.47 -10.41 9.68
N ASP A 96 -17.73 -10.57 10.09
CA ASP A 96 -18.75 -11.29 9.31
C ASP A 96 -19.35 -10.45 8.17
N GLN A 97 -19.22 -9.13 8.23
CA GLN A 97 -19.72 -8.20 7.22
C GLN A 97 -18.66 -7.87 6.15
N VAL A 98 -17.38 -8.12 6.42
CA VAL A 98 -16.27 -7.76 5.54
C VAL A 98 -16.18 -8.77 4.39
N LYS A 99 -16.22 -8.27 3.15
CA LYS A 99 -15.98 -9.08 1.95
C LYS A 99 -14.49 -9.40 1.84
N THR A 100 -14.16 -10.69 1.96
CA THR A 100 -12.78 -11.18 1.75
C THR A 100 -12.64 -11.77 0.35
N VAL A 101 -11.75 -11.20 -0.45
CA VAL A 101 -11.44 -11.73 -1.78
C VAL A 101 -10.50 -12.94 -1.63
N PHE A 102 -10.88 -14.07 -2.24
CA PHE A 102 -10.16 -15.36 -2.14
C PHE A 102 -9.87 -15.83 -0.70
N GLY A 103 -10.69 -15.44 0.27
CA GLY A 103 -10.49 -15.79 1.68
C GLY A 103 -9.28 -15.12 2.34
N TYR A 104 -8.71 -14.08 1.71
CA TYR A 104 -7.55 -13.38 2.25
C TYR A 104 -7.91 -12.52 3.45
N ARG A 105 -7.30 -12.81 4.60
CA ARG A 105 -7.55 -12.09 5.86
C ARG A 105 -6.36 -11.28 6.37
N GLY A 106 -5.16 -11.54 5.85
CA GLY A 106 -3.92 -10.89 6.30
C GLY A 106 -3.51 -11.27 7.72
N GLY A 107 -2.67 -10.45 8.36
CA GLY A 107 -2.25 -10.64 9.77
C GLY A 107 -3.27 -10.09 10.78
N LEU A 108 -2.95 -10.13 12.08
CA LEU A 108 -3.88 -9.71 13.12
C LEU A 108 -4.05 -8.17 13.19
N TYR A 109 -2.94 -7.44 13.19
CA TYR A 109 -2.92 -5.99 13.32
C TYR A 109 -2.73 -5.26 12.00
N GLY A 110 -3.46 -4.15 11.83
CA GLY A 110 -3.58 -3.39 10.59
C GLY A 110 -2.85 -2.04 10.57
N PHE A 111 -2.77 -1.33 11.70
CA PHE A 111 -2.31 0.05 11.70
C PHE A 111 -0.79 0.18 11.93
N ILE A 112 -0.01 0.82 11.05
CA ILE A 112 -0.34 1.37 9.72
C ILE A 112 -0.10 0.34 8.61
N SER A 113 -0.69 0.57 7.44
CA SER A 113 -0.53 -0.31 6.27
C SER A 113 0.89 -0.26 5.72
N SER A 114 1.64 -1.36 5.84
CA SER A 114 2.99 -1.48 5.25
C SER A 114 2.97 -1.31 3.72
N HIS A 115 1.91 -1.77 3.04
CA HIS A 115 1.81 -1.61 1.58
C HIS A 115 1.63 -0.15 1.18
N ALA A 116 0.79 0.59 1.91
CA ALA A 116 0.61 2.03 1.69
C ALA A 116 1.90 2.79 2.04
N ALA A 117 2.51 2.53 3.21
CA ALA A 117 3.75 3.16 3.63
C ALA A 117 4.88 2.97 2.60
N ASN A 118 5.06 1.74 2.09
CA ASN A 118 6.06 1.45 1.08
C ASN A 118 5.78 2.15 -0.26
N ALA A 119 4.52 2.15 -0.72
CA ALA A 119 4.13 2.78 -1.97
C ALA A 119 4.31 4.31 -1.94
N PHE A 120 3.88 4.97 -0.85
CA PHE A 120 4.05 6.41 -0.68
C PHE A 120 5.50 6.81 -0.41
N GLY A 121 6.26 6.03 0.37
CA GLY A 121 7.69 6.25 0.59
C GLY A 121 8.46 6.18 -0.72
N PHE A 122 8.19 5.14 -1.52
CA PHE A 122 8.75 4.99 -2.86
C PHE A 122 8.37 6.12 -3.81
N ALA A 123 7.08 6.45 -3.90
CA ALA A 123 6.57 7.52 -4.76
C ALA A 123 7.22 8.87 -4.42
N THR A 124 7.37 9.18 -3.13
CA THR A 124 7.99 10.42 -2.65
C THR A 124 9.46 10.48 -3.05
N LEU A 125 10.23 9.42 -2.79
CA LEU A 125 11.64 9.35 -3.18
C LEU A 125 11.80 9.57 -4.69
N MET A 126 11.03 8.85 -5.50
CA MET A 126 11.12 8.92 -6.95
C MET A 126 10.68 10.27 -7.52
N ALA A 127 9.62 10.88 -6.96
CA ALA A 127 9.19 12.22 -7.36
C ALA A 127 10.29 13.27 -7.09
N LEU A 128 11.00 13.16 -5.95
CA LEU A 128 12.10 14.07 -5.60
C LEU A 128 13.34 13.89 -6.48
N ILE A 129 13.62 12.66 -6.93
CA ILE A 129 14.76 12.35 -7.81
C ILE A 129 14.48 12.77 -9.26
N MET A 130 13.30 12.42 -9.78
CA MET A 130 12.93 12.70 -11.18
C MET A 130 12.58 14.17 -11.39
N ARG A 131 12.01 14.84 -10.38
CA ARG A 131 11.57 16.25 -10.41
C ARG A 131 10.65 16.61 -11.58
N ASP A 132 9.97 15.61 -12.12
CA ASP A 132 9.00 15.76 -13.20
C ASP A 132 7.58 15.68 -12.63
N LYS A 133 6.76 16.69 -12.94
CA LYS A 133 5.41 16.80 -12.37
C LYS A 133 4.49 15.67 -12.85
N LEU A 134 4.54 15.31 -14.13
CA LEU A 134 3.67 14.30 -14.70
C LEU A 134 4.00 12.91 -14.12
N PHE A 135 5.29 12.60 -14.04
CA PHE A 135 5.78 11.39 -13.38
C PHE A 135 5.36 11.37 -11.89
N GLY A 136 5.52 12.48 -11.18
CA GLY A 136 5.10 12.64 -9.79
C GLY A 136 3.61 12.32 -9.60
N TRP A 137 2.72 12.94 -10.38
CA TRP A 137 1.29 12.65 -10.33
C TRP A 137 0.97 11.19 -10.64
N THR A 138 1.66 10.60 -11.62
CA THR A 138 1.45 9.21 -12.02
C THR A 138 1.84 8.23 -10.91
N ILE A 139 2.99 8.44 -10.26
CA ILE A 139 3.47 7.52 -9.22
C ILE A 139 2.67 7.67 -7.91
N PHE A 140 2.20 8.88 -7.59
CA PHE A 140 1.28 9.07 -6.47
C PHE A 140 -0.10 8.48 -6.72
N PHE A 141 -0.63 8.59 -7.95
CA PHE A 141 -1.86 7.89 -8.32
C PHE A 141 -1.73 6.37 -8.15
N TRP A 142 -0.60 5.81 -8.57
CA TRP A 142 -0.30 4.40 -8.38
C TRP A 142 -0.18 4.02 -6.89
N ALA A 143 0.39 4.88 -6.05
CA ALA A 143 0.47 4.68 -4.60
C ALA A 143 -0.91 4.72 -3.94
N VAL A 144 -1.78 5.66 -4.33
CA VAL A 144 -3.18 5.74 -3.89
C VAL A 144 -3.94 4.48 -4.29
N LEU A 145 -3.78 4.02 -5.53
CA LEU A 145 -4.44 2.80 -6.00
C LEU A 145 -3.96 1.57 -5.21
N THR A 146 -2.66 1.50 -4.92
CA THR A 146 -2.09 0.45 -4.07
C THR A 146 -2.70 0.46 -2.67
N ALA A 147 -2.81 1.63 -2.03
CA ALA A 147 -3.46 1.77 -0.73
C ALA A 147 -4.94 1.35 -0.79
N TYR A 148 -5.66 1.80 -1.82
CA TYR A 148 -7.06 1.45 -2.04
C TYR A 148 -7.29 -0.05 -2.15
N THR A 149 -6.40 -0.79 -2.83
CA THR A 149 -6.53 -2.26 -2.93
C THR A 149 -6.57 -2.93 -1.56
N ARG A 150 -5.92 -2.35 -0.54
CA ARG A 150 -5.89 -2.90 0.82
C ARG A 150 -7.22 -2.74 1.55
N VAL A 151 -7.88 -1.60 1.33
CA VAL A 151 -9.24 -1.31 1.80
C VAL A 151 -10.24 -2.21 1.07
N TYR A 152 -10.12 -2.31 -0.27
CA TYR A 152 -10.96 -3.17 -1.09
C TYR A 152 -10.91 -4.64 -0.64
N LEU A 153 -9.72 -5.16 -0.33
CA LEU A 153 -9.52 -6.53 0.16
C LEU A 153 -9.94 -6.72 1.63
N GLY A 154 -10.36 -5.66 2.31
CA GLY A 154 -10.86 -5.71 3.70
C GLY A 154 -9.77 -5.89 4.76
N VAL A 155 -8.50 -5.77 4.38
CA VAL A 155 -7.36 -6.03 5.28
C VAL A 155 -6.83 -4.78 5.97
N HIS A 156 -7.32 -3.60 5.62
CA HIS A 156 -6.96 -2.33 6.25
C HIS A 156 -8.16 -1.39 6.24
N PHE A 157 -8.27 -0.55 7.27
CA PHE A 157 -9.22 0.56 7.29
C PHE A 157 -8.74 1.72 6.41
N ILE A 158 -9.62 2.70 6.15
CA ILE A 158 -9.27 3.88 5.34
C ILE A 158 -8.20 4.73 6.03
N SER A 159 -8.23 4.76 7.36
CA SER A 159 -7.26 5.49 8.19
C SER A 159 -5.91 4.78 8.40
N ASP A 160 -5.74 3.53 7.96
CA ASP A 160 -4.49 2.75 8.09
C ASP A 160 -3.46 3.04 6.99
#